data_AF-A0A699KWZ8-F1
#
_entry.id   AF-A0A699KWZ8-F1
#
_cell.length_a   1.000
_cell.length_b   1.000
_cell.length_c   1.000
_cell.angle_alpha   90.00
_cell.angle_beta   90.00
_cell.angle_gamma   90.00
#
_symmetry.space_group_name_H-M   'P 1'
#
loop_
_entity.id
_entity.type
_entity.pdbx_description
1 polymer ?
#
loop_
_entity_poly.entity_id
_entity_poly.type
_entity_poly.pdbx_seq_one_letter_code
_entity_poly.pdbx_strand_id
1 'polypeptide(L)' 'IEIDIHFVCDMVQTGHIRVLHVPSRYQYADIFTKGLPTALFEDFRSSLSVRLPPAQTAGAY' A
#
# COMPACT_ATOMS: atom_id res chain seq x y z
N ILE A 1 24.17 -12.30 -7.11
CA ILE A 1 24.24 -11.47 -5.89
C ILE A 1 23.25 -10.34 -6.10
N GLU A 2 22.24 -10.22 -5.25
CA GLU A 2 21.23 -9.16 -5.33
C GLU A 2 21.78 -7.93 -4.59
N ILE A 3 22.41 -7.01 -5.34
CA ILE A 3 23.19 -5.89 -4.79
C ILE A 3 22.34 -4.99 -3.88
N ASP A 4 21.08 -4.77 -4.23
CA ASP A 4 20.18 -3.89 -3.49
C ASP A 4 19.91 -4.42 -2.07
N ILE A 5 19.79 -5.74 -1.90
CA ILE A 5 19.59 -6.34 -0.58
C ILE A 5 20.82 -6.12 0.30
N HIS A 6 22.02 -6.38 -0.21
CA HIS A 6 23.25 -6.19 0.56
C HIS A 6 23.45 -4.74 0.97
N PHE A 7 23.23 -3.80 0.03
CA PHE A 7 23.33 -2.37 0.32
C PHE A 7 22.35 -1.94 1.42
N VAL A 8 21.08 -2.35 1.34
CA VAL A 8 20.07 -2.01 2.35
C VAL A 8 20.41 -2.66 3.70
N CYS A 9 20.85 -3.92 3.72
CA CYS A 9 21.26 -4.60 4.94
C CYS A 9 22.43 -3.88 5.63
N ASP A 10 23.46 -3.47 4.89
CA ASP A 10 24.60 -2.75 5.43
C ASP A 10 24.18 -1.39 6.02
N MET A 11 23.26 -0.68 5.35
CA MET A 11 22.70 0.58 5.85
C MET A 11 21.88 0.40 7.13
N VAL A 12 21.18 -0.73 7.28
CA VAL A 12 20.47 -1.08 8.51
C VAL A 12 21.43 -1.48 9.63
N GLN A 13 22.44 -2.30 9.33
CA GLN A 13 23.45 -2.75 10.30
C GLN A 13 24.29 -1.61 10.86
N THR A 14 24.66 -0.65 10.00
CA THR A 14 25.40 0.55 10.39
C THR A 14 24.52 1.61 11.06
N GLY A 15 23.20 1.40 11.12
CA GLY A 15 22.25 2.28 11.81
C GLY A 15 21.83 3.54 11.02
N HIS A 16 22.25 3.68 9.76
CA HIS A 16 21.80 4.77 8.88
C HIS A 16 20.32 4.64 8.55
N ILE A 17 19.81 3.40 8.46
CA ILE A 17 18.39 3.08 8.30
C ILE A 17 17.90 2.36 9.54
N ARG A 18 16.71 2.73 10.02
CA ARG A 18 16.03 2.04 11.13
C ARG A 18 14.80 1.32 10.61
N VAL A 19 14.68 0.04 10.96
CA VAL A 19 13.49 -0.75 10.65
C VAL A 19 12.46 -0.57 11.75
N LEU A 20 11.25 -0.15 11.39
CA LEU A 20 10.12 0.00 12.29
C LEU A 20 8.95 -0.83 11.77
N HIS A 21 8.33 -1.59 12.67
CA HIS A 21 7.13 -2.35 12.33
C HIS A 21 5.94 -1.40 12.17
N VAL A 22 5.29 -1.50 11.02
CA VAL A 22 4.02 -0.81 10.73
C VAL A 22 2.92 -1.87 10.66
N PRO A 23 1.86 -1.80 11.46
CA PRO A 23 0.72 -2.72 11.34
C PRO A 23 0.13 -2.69 9.92
N SER A 24 -0.32 -3.84 9.38
CA SER A 24 -0.77 -3.97 7.99
C SER A 24 -1.84 -2.96 7.57
N ARG A 25 -2.76 -2.61 8.48
CA ARG A 25 -3.79 -1.56 8.26
C ARG A 25 -3.24 -0.15 8.03
N TYR A 26 -1.94 0.05 8.23
CA TYR A 26 -1.24 1.32 8.01
C TYR A 26 -0.12 1.19 6.97
N GLN A 27 0.04 0.02 6.33
CA GLN A 27 1.03 -0.19 5.26
C GLN A 27 0.46 0.26 3.91
N TYR A 28 0.18 1.55 3.76
CA TYR A 28 -0.43 2.12 2.54
C TYR A 28 0.36 1.82 1.26
N ALA A 29 1.68 1.67 1.33
CA ALA A 29 2.52 1.36 0.17
C ALA A 29 2.21 -0.04 -0.43
N ASP A 30 1.65 -0.95 0.37
CA ASP A 30 1.35 -2.30 -0.09
C ASP A 30 0.28 -2.31 -1.18
N ILE A 31 -0.66 -1.35 -1.21
CA ILE A 31 -1.67 -1.27 -2.29
C ILE A 31 -1.05 -1.05 -3.67
N PHE A 32 0.13 -0.42 -3.72
CA PHE A 32 0.82 -0.12 -4.98
C PHE A 32 1.77 -1.23 -5.42
N THR A 33 2.09 -2.19 -4.55
CA THR A 33 3.19 -3.15 -4.78
C THR A 33 2.78 -4.61 -4.62
N LYS A 34 1.61 -4.90 -4.03
CA LYS A 34 1.14 -6.26 -3.71
C LYS A 34 -0.35 -6.43 -4.00
N GLY A 35 -0.77 -7.66 -4.22
CA GLY A 35 -2.19 -8.04 -4.14
C GLY A 35 -2.63 -8.10 -2.68
N LEU A 36 -3.57 -7.25 -2.28
CA LEU A 36 -4.08 -7.18 -0.90
C LEU A 36 -5.33 -8.05 -0.69
N PRO A 37 -5.56 -8.58 0.52
CA PRO A 37 -6.86 -9.12 0.91
C PRO A 37 -7.97 -8.08 0.68
N THR A 38 -9.14 -8.52 0.24
CA THR A 38 -10.25 -7.64 -0.16
C THR A 38 -10.61 -6.59 0.90
N ALA A 39 -10.62 -6.93 2.19
CA ALA A 39 -10.90 -5.98 3.25
C ALA A 39 -9.90 -4.80 3.28
N LEU A 40 -8.59 -5.08 3.21
CA LEU A 40 -7.56 -4.03 3.18
C LEU A 40 -7.57 -3.27 1.85
N PHE A 41 -7.92 -3.93 0.75
CA PHE A 41 -8.10 -3.24 -0.52
C PHE A 41 -9.24 -2.22 -0.45
N GLU A 42 -10.41 -2.58 0.08
CA GLU A 42 -11.53 -1.64 0.21
C GLU A 42 -11.19 -0.45 1.11
N ASP A 43 -10.46 -0.68 2.22
CA ASP A 43 -9.99 0.39 3.11
C ASP A 43 -9.08 1.42 2.38
N PHE A 44 -8.25 0.94 1.46
CA PHE A 44 -7.28 1.76 0.71
C PHE A 44 -7.73 2.14 -0.70
N ARG A 45 -8.87 1.65 -1.18
CA ARG A 45 -9.39 1.82 -2.55
C ARG A 45 -9.43 3.29 -2.99
N SER A 46 -9.79 4.17 -2.07
CA SER A 46 -9.84 5.62 -2.34
C SER A 46 -8.46 6.23 -2.67
N SER A 47 -7.37 5.66 -2.15
CA SER A 47 -5.99 6.06 -2.46
C SER A 47 -5.61 5.79 -3.92
N LEU A 48 -6.30 4.86 -4.58
CA LEU A 48 -6.18 4.62 -6.03
C LEU A 48 -7.13 5.48 -6.87
N SER A 49 -7.85 6.43 -6.25
CA SER A 49 -8.92 7.19 -6.90
C SER A 49 -10.08 6.33 -7.44
N VAL A 50 -10.20 5.07 -6.99
CA VAL A 50 -11.29 4.18 -7.38
C VAL A 50 -12.52 4.51 -6.53
N ARG A 51 -13.36 5.42 -7.00
CA ARG A 51 -14.56 5.84 -6.26
C ARG A 51 -15.74 4.89 -6.50
N LEU A 52 -16.74 4.97 -5.63
CA LEU A 52 -18.04 4.42 -5.94
C LEU A 52 -18.59 5.14 -7.18
N PRO A 53 -19.35 4.46 -8.05
CA PRO A 53 -20.07 5.12 -9.13
C PRO A 53 -20.87 6.30 -8.56
N PRO A 54 -20.97 7.44 -9.28
CA PRO A 54 -21.94 8.46 -8.92
C PRO A 54 -23.31 7.79 -8.76
N ALA A 55 -24.07 8.21 -7.74
CA ALA A 55 -25.41 7.67 -7.48
C ALA A 55 -26.18 7.54 -8.80
N GLN A 56 -26.89 6.43 -9.00
CA GLN A 56 -27.75 6.27 -10.17
C GLN A 56 -28.69 7.46 -10.20
N THR A 57 -28.42 8.43 -11.07
CA THR A 57 -29.39 9.46 -11.39
C THR A 57 -30.53 8.68 -11.98
N ALA A 58 -31.68 8.70 -11.31
CA ALA A 58 -32.90 8.13 -11.85
C ALA A 58 -33.08 8.77 -13.23
N GLY A 59 -32.74 8.03 -14.28
CA GLY A 59 -33.18 8.35 -15.63
C GLY A 59 -34.69 8.28 -15.55
N ALA A 60 -35.32 9.43 -15.34
CA ALA A 60 -36.74 9.56 -15.47
C ALA A 60 -37.11 9.15 -16.90
N TYR A 61 -38.12 8.29 -16.98
CA TYR A 61 -38.73 7.76 -18.19
C TYR A 61 -38.89 8.79 -19.31
#